data_AF-M5BXQ4-F1
#
_entry.id   AF-M5BXQ4-F1
#
_cell.length_a   1.000
_cell.length_b   1.000
_cell.length_c   1.000
_cell.angle_alpha   90.00
_cell.angle_beta   90.00
_cell.angle_gamma   90.00
#
_symmetry.space_group_name_H-M   'P 1'
#
loop_
_entity.id
_entity.type
_entity.pdbx_description
1 polymer ?
#
loop_
_entity_poly.entity_id
_entity_poly.type
_entity_poly.pdbx_seq_one_letter_code
_entity_poly.pdbx_strand_id
1 'polypeptide(L)'
;MVGETSDQVWGVVDVYIDTDFPDVRAVTAFENNGRRAMLIPRENDMVRFAIQISESDVSVDPKTGRIDRTKIGAERIMELVKELIRPYRIEFKRVDWTGVHVIGQRLASRYQDENGRVFIVGDACHTHSPHAGQGMNAAISDAHNLSWKLVHVLKGWGITDLLRTYESERRGFASQLIELHERIAEVMSGKVKGTSSDLIVHSIKFVCGTGIQYTDPTTIDSSNQSLAPGIVIGERFPHQVILRTADFRASSTLDLCKSDNIYKIVVLTGDPKHATQRQKLEQVGKSLNYWRLQRPDIFQVYTIMSTKKETGSYTDVPESLRPYWDTVFLDDVSYAESEGGGKAYQSFGTDTLRLWRRWRKRRFWKHCVL
;
A
#
# COMPACT_ATOMS: atom_id res chain seq x y z
N MET A 1 -0.90 -21.58 13.14
CA MET A 1 -1.47 -20.22 13.19
C MET A 1 -2.55 -20.17 14.26
N VAL A 2 -2.74 -19.02 14.90
CA VAL A 2 -3.80 -18.72 15.88
C VAL A 2 -4.93 -17.97 15.14
N GLY A 3 -6.19 -18.22 15.47
CA GLY A 3 -7.32 -17.55 14.83
C GLY A 3 -8.62 -18.33 14.98
N GLU A 4 -9.70 -17.82 14.40
CA GLU A 4 -11.02 -18.44 14.52
C GLU A 4 -11.13 -19.80 13.78
N THR A 5 -11.97 -20.67 14.34
CA THR A 5 -12.48 -21.90 13.71
C THR A 5 -13.77 -21.69 12.90
N SER A 6 -14.24 -20.44 12.80
CA SER A 6 -15.36 -20.00 11.95
C SER A 6 -14.98 -20.11 10.47
N ASP A 7 -15.06 -21.34 9.94
CA ASP A 7 -14.72 -21.69 8.56
C ASP A 7 -15.87 -21.29 7.62
N GLN A 8 -15.91 -20.03 7.17
CA GLN A 8 -16.88 -19.60 6.16
C GLN A 8 -16.58 -20.26 4.81
N VAL A 9 -17.61 -20.80 4.14
CA VAL A 9 -17.48 -21.42 2.82
C VAL A 9 -17.97 -20.45 1.74
N TRP A 10 -17.10 -20.21 0.76
CA TRP A 10 -17.34 -19.33 -0.38
C TRP A 10 -17.17 -20.12 -1.68
N GLY A 11 -18.25 -20.21 -2.46
CA GLY A 11 -18.20 -20.68 -3.84
C GLY A 11 -17.77 -19.54 -4.75
N VAL A 12 -16.83 -19.78 -5.65
CA VAL A 12 -16.38 -18.79 -6.62
C VAL A 12 -16.49 -19.39 -8.02
N VAL A 13 -17.07 -18.65 -8.97
CA VAL A 13 -17.17 -19.06 -10.37
C VAL A 13 -16.83 -17.90 -11.30
N ASP A 14 -15.97 -18.17 -12.27
CA ASP A 14 -15.54 -17.25 -13.34
C ASP A 14 -16.28 -17.63 -14.62
N VAL A 15 -17.12 -16.73 -15.12
CA VAL A 15 -18.15 -17.04 -16.13
C VAL A 15 -18.31 -15.95 -17.18
N TYR A 16 -18.80 -16.36 -18.35
CA TYR A 16 -19.34 -15.49 -19.40
C TYR A 16 -20.86 -15.60 -19.36
N ILE A 17 -21.55 -14.45 -19.33
CA ILE A 17 -23.00 -14.39 -19.11
C ILE A 17 -23.70 -13.44 -20.08
N ASP A 18 -24.98 -13.70 -20.29
CA ASP A 18 -25.96 -12.76 -20.83
C ASP A 18 -26.94 -12.41 -19.70
N THR A 19 -27.14 -11.13 -19.41
CA THR A 19 -27.94 -10.64 -18.28
C THR A 19 -28.51 -9.25 -18.55
N ASP A 20 -29.66 -8.95 -17.95
CA ASP A 20 -30.23 -7.60 -17.86
C ASP A 20 -29.87 -6.88 -16.55
N PHE A 21 -28.98 -7.46 -15.72
CA PHE A 21 -28.50 -6.84 -14.50
C PHE A 21 -27.68 -5.57 -14.80
N PRO A 22 -28.11 -4.37 -14.36
CA PRO A 22 -27.51 -3.11 -14.81
C PRO A 22 -26.05 -2.95 -14.38
N ASP A 23 -25.69 -3.45 -13.19
CA ASP A 23 -24.37 -3.26 -12.61
C ASP A 23 -23.40 -4.43 -12.90
N VAL A 24 -23.63 -5.22 -13.96
CA VAL A 24 -22.81 -6.38 -14.35
C VAL A 24 -21.33 -6.03 -14.65
N ARG A 25 -21.03 -4.76 -14.92
CA ARG A 25 -19.65 -4.25 -15.11
C ARG A 25 -19.15 -3.35 -13.97
N ALA A 26 -19.83 -3.32 -12.83
CA ALA A 26 -19.36 -2.70 -11.59
C ALA A 26 -19.02 -3.76 -10.52
N VAL A 27 -18.18 -3.42 -9.54
CA VAL A 27 -17.98 -4.29 -8.36
C VAL A 27 -19.19 -4.14 -7.45
N THR A 28 -19.98 -5.20 -7.32
CA THR A 28 -21.27 -5.14 -6.63
C THR A 28 -21.34 -6.18 -5.53
N ALA A 29 -21.68 -5.72 -4.32
CA ALA A 29 -22.05 -6.59 -3.20
C ALA A 29 -23.57 -6.85 -3.22
N PHE A 30 -23.97 -8.10 -3.11
CA PHE A 30 -25.37 -8.52 -3.06
C PHE A 30 -25.72 -8.99 -1.65
N GLU A 31 -26.93 -8.66 -1.20
CA GLU A 31 -27.61 -9.35 -0.12
C GLU A 31 -29.05 -9.65 -0.55
N ASN A 32 -29.48 -10.91 -0.40
CA ASN A 32 -30.86 -11.31 -0.62
C ASN A 32 -31.19 -12.47 0.34
N ASN A 33 -32.23 -12.30 1.17
CA ASN A 33 -32.64 -13.24 2.22
C ASN A 33 -31.48 -13.72 3.12
N GLY A 34 -30.56 -12.82 3.49
CA GLY A 34 -29.38 -13.12 4.31
C GLY A 34 -28.24 -13.86 3.59
N ARG A 35 -28.43 -14.31 2.34
CA ARG A 35 -27.33 -14.82 1.50
C ARG A 35 -26.57 -13.64 0.88
N ARG A 36 -25.24 -13.73 0.88
CA ARG A 36 -24.34 -12.68 0.36
C ARG A 36 -23.53 -13.15 -0.82
N ALA A 37 -23.23 -12.22 -1.74
CA ALA A 37 -22.25 -12.44 -2.79
C ALA A 37 -21.52 -11.15 -3.18
N MET A 38 -20.46 -11.30 -3.98
CA MET A 38 -19.85 -10.21 -4.73
C MET A 38 -19.77 -10.60 -6.21
N LEU A 39 -20.14 -9.67 -7.09
CA LEU A 39 -19.77 -9.69 -8.51
C LEU A 39 -18.52 -8.82 -8.65
N ILE A 40 -17.53 -9.38 -9.32
CA ILE A 40 -16.26 -8.72 -9.64
C ILE A 40 -16.12 -8.80 -11.17
N PRO A 41 -16.23 -7.67 -11.89
CA PRO A 41 -15.99 -7.64 -13.34
C PRO A 41 -14.54 -8.02 -13.62
N ARG A 42 -14.33 -8.83 -14.64
CA ARG A 42 -13.01 -9.31 -15.06
C ARG A 42 -12.69 -8.87 -16.48
N GLU A 43 -11.44 -9.05 -16.85
CA GLU A 43 -10.92 -8.88 -18.20
C GLU A 43 -11.69 -9.74 -19.23
N ASN A 44 -11.67 -9.32 -20.51
CA ASN A 44 -12.28 -10.04 -21.63
C ASN A 44 -13.77 -10.38 -21.41
N ASP A 45 -14.57 -9.43 -20.92
CA ASP A 45 -16.01 -9.54 -20.61
C ASP A 45 -16.44 -10.61 -19.58
N MET A 46 -15.51 -11.38 -19.04
CA MET A 46 -15.75 -12.31 -17.95
C MET A 46 -16.25 -11.57 -16.70
N VAL A 47 -17.03 -12.27 -15.87
CA VAL A 47 -17.39 -11.84 -14.50
C VAL A 47 -17.10 -12.96 -13.52
N ARG A 48 -16.65 -12.59 -12.32
CA ARG A 48 -16.49 -13.50 -11.18
C ARG A 48 -17.64 -13.28 -10.21
N PHE A 49 -18.35 -14.35 -9.86
CA PHE A 49 -19.22 -14.37 -8.68
C PHE A 49 -18.51 -15.08 -7.53
N ALA A 50 -18.45 -14.45 -6.37
CA ALA A 50 -18.07 -15.07 -5.11
C ALA A 50 -19.30 -15.06 -4.19
N ILE A 51 -19.86 -16.23 -3.86
CA ILE A 51 -21.11 -16.38 -3.10
C ILE A 51 -20.87 -17.15 -1.81
N GLN A 52 -21.49 -16.70 -0.72
CA GLN A 52 -21.47 -17.40 0.56
C GLN A 52 -22.35 -18.65 0.46
N ILE A 53 -21.78 -19.80 0.82
CA ILE A 53 -22.46 -21.10 0.88
C ILE A 53 -22.82 -21.36 2.34
N SER A 54 -24.11 -21.56 2.62
CA SER A 54 -24.61 -21.94 3.95
C SER A 54 -24.56 -23.46 4.13
N GLU A 55 -24.58 -23.94 5.37
CA GLU A 55 -24.71 -25.38 5.66
C GLU A 55 -26.00 -25.98 5.07
N SER A 56 -27.07 -25.19 4.93
CA SER A 56 -28.31 -25.61 4.27
C SER A 56 -28.19 -25.78 2.75
N ASP A 57 -27.14 -25.24 2.10
CA ASP A 57 -26.94 -25.36 0.66
C ASP A 57 -26.20 -26.65 0.25
N VAL A 58 -25.65 -27.41 1.21
CA VAL A 58 -24.66 -28.49 0.99
C VAL A 58 -24.75 -29.60 2.04
N SER A 59 -24.48 -30.87 1.65
CA SER A 59 -24.42 -31.94 2.64
C SER A 59 -23.14 -31.87 3.48
N VAL A 60 -23.30 -31.85 4.80
CA VAL A 60 -22.20 -32.07 5.75
C VAL A 60 -21.90 -33.57 5.85
N ASP A 61 -20.62 -33.97 5.84
CA ASP A 61 -20.18 -35.33 6.11
C ASP A 61 -20.53 -35.72 7.57
N PRO A 62 -21.41 -36.70 7.80
CA PRO A 62 -21.85 -37.09 9.14
C PRO A 62 -20.72 -37.59 10.07
N LYS A 63 -19.57 -38.00 9.51
CA LYS A 63 -18.44 -38.52 10.29
C LYS A 63 -17.43 -37.45 10.70
N THR A 64 -17.26 -36.40 9.90
CA THR A 64 -16.24 -35.36 10.15
C THR A 64 -16.84 -34.00 10.50
N GLY A 65 -18.15 -33.80 10.34
CA GLY A 65 -18.80 -32.50 10.55
C GLY A 65 -18.38 -31.44 9.53
N ARG A 66 -17.75 -31.82 8.42
CA ARG A 66 -17.24 -30.91 7.39
C ARG A 66 -18.14 -30.90 6.17
N ILE A 67 -18.25 -29.74 5.53
CA ILE A 67 -18.97 -29.58 4.26
C ILE A 67 -18.30 -30.43 3.17
N ASP A 68 -19.10 -31.27 2.50
CA ASP A 68 -18.65 -32.12 1.40
C ASP A 68 -18.40 -31.29 0.13
N ARG A 69 -17.14 -30.90 -0.06
CA ARG A 69 -16.69 -30.10 -1.19
C ARG A 69 -16.92 -30.77 -2.55
N THR A 70 -17.06 -32.10 -2.61
CA THR A 70 -17.25 -32.80 -3.89
C THR A 70 -18.62 -32.51 -4.52
N LYS A 71 -19.59 -32.04 -3.73
CA LYS A 71 -20.95 -31.71 -4.17
C LYS A 71 -21.17 -30.22 -4.48
N ILE A 72 -20.14 -29.40 -4.31
CA ILE A 72 -20.18 -27.96 -4.65
C ILE A 72 -19.58 -27.78 -6.05
N GLY A 73 -20.36 -28.19 -7.05
CA GLY A 73 -20.02 -27.96 -8.46
C GLY A 73 -20.32 -26.52 -8.89
N ALA A 74 -19.79 -26.12 -10.06
CA ALA A 74 -20.11 -24.85 -10.71
C ALA A 74 -21.63 -24.69 -10.89
N GLU A 75 -22.34 -25.77 -11.24
CA GLU A 75 -23.80 -25.80 -11.41
C GLU A 75 -24.53 -25.29 -10.17
N ARG A 76 -24.19 -25.81 -8.98
CA ARG A 76 -24.82 -25.37 -7.73
C ARG A 76 -24.51 -23.90 -7.43
N ILE A 77 -23.27 -23.45 -7.66
CA ILE A 77 -22.90 -22.03 -7.50
C ILE A 77 -23.72 -21.14 -8.45
N MET A 78 -23.89 -21.55 -9.71
CA MET A 78 -24.67 -20.85 -10.73
C MET A 78 -26.19 -20.82 -10.43
N GLU A 79 -26.75 -21.88 -9.83
CA GLU A 79 -28.12 -21.89 -9.29
C GLU A 79 -28.29 -20.84 -8.18
N LEU A 80 -27.40 -20.85 -7.19
CA LEU A 80 -27.43 -19.92 -6.06
C LEU A 80 -27.31 -18.45 -6.53
N VAL A 81 -26.51 -18.19 -7.56
CA VAL A 81 -26.41 -16.87 -8.23
C VAL A 81 -27.71 -16.51 -8.94
N LYS A 82 -28.34 -17.43 -9.68
CA LYS A 82 -29.66 -17.23 -10.32
C LYS A 82 -30.78 -16.94 -9.32
N GLU A 83 -30.75 -17.55 -8.14
CA GLU A 83 -31.68 -17.23 -7.05
C GLU A 83 -31.43 -15.82 -6.49
N LEU A 84 -30.16 -15.50 -6.23
CA LEU A 84 -29.73 -14.26 -5.58
C LEU A 84 -30.05 -13.01 -6.42
N ILE A 85 -29.80 -13.09 -7.73
CA ILE A 85 -29.87 -11.95 -8.66
C ILE A 85 -31.31 -11.60 -9.12
N ARG A 86 -32.34 -12.33 -8.66
CA ARG A 86 -33.74 -12.01 -9.02
C ARG A 86 -34.11 -10.56 -8.60
N PRO A 87 -34.89 -9.82 -9.41
CA PRO A 87 -35.68 -10.29 -10.56
C PRO A 87 -34.92 -10.37 -11.90
N TYR A 88 -33.64 -10.03 -11.94
CA TYR A 88 -32.86 -9.96 -13.18
C TYR A 88 -32.63 -11.33 -13.82
N ARG A 89 -32.62 -11.37 -15.16
CA ARG A 89 -32.28 -12.53 -15.99
C ARG A 89 -30.78 -12.76 -15.96
N ILE A 90 -30.34 -14.02 -15.83
CA ILE A 90 -28.95 -14.42 -16.08
C ILE A 90 -28.89 -15.77 -16.80
N GLU A 91 -28.15 -15.80 -17.90
CA GLU A 91 -27.86 -17.00 -18.69
C GLU A 91 -26.34 -17.19 -18.76
N PHE A 92 -25.85 -18.34 -18.30
CA PHE A 92 -24.42 -18.67 -18.33
C PHE A 92 -24.05 -19.29 -19.69
N LYS A 93 -23.13 -18.65 -20.40
CA LYS A 93 -22.67 -19.08 -21.74
C LYS A 93 -21.41 -19.95 -21.66
N ARG A 94 -20.51 -19.67 -20.72
CA ARG A 94 -19.26 -20.43 -20.48
C ARG A 94 -18.82 -20.31 -19.02
N VAL A 95 -18.23 -21.38 -18.50
CA VAL A 95 -17.52 -21.40 -17.20
C VAL A 95 -16.04 -21.59 -17.52
N ASP A 96 -15.20 -20.67 -17.07
CA ASP A 96 -13.74 -20.74 -17.27
C ASP A 96 -13.06 -21.37 -16.06
N TRP A 97 -13.56 -21.07 -14.86
CA TRP A 97 -13.03 -21.64 -13.62
C TRP A 97 -14.10 -21.67 -12.51
N THR A 98 -13.97 -22.63 -11.60
CA THR A 98 -14.80 -22.73 -10.39
C THR A 98 -13.93 -23.19 -9.22
N GLY A 99 -14.25 -22.73 -8.02
CA GLY A 99 -13.52 -23.08 -6.80
C GLY A 99 -14.37 -22.92 -5.55
N VAL A 100 -13.94 -23.60 -4.49
CA VAL A 100 -14.61 -23.55 -3.18
C VAL A 100 -13.56 -23.28 -2.12
N HIS A 101 -13.70 -22.13 -1.47
CA HIS A 101 -12.76 -21.67 -0.46
C HIS A 101 -13.41 -21.79 0.90
N VAL A 102 -12.73 -22.50 1.80
CA VAL A 102 -13.06 -22.51 3.23
C VAL A 102 -12.07 -21.57 3.90
N ILE A 103 -12.58 -20.46 4.43
CA ILE A 103 -11.76 -19.33 4.83
C ILE A 103 -11.99 -19.04 6.31
N GLY A 104 -10.99 -19.42 7.12
CA GLY A 104 -10.83 -18.98 8.50
C GLY A 104 -9.81 -17.84 8.59
N GLN A 105 -10.05 -16.88 9.48
CA GLN A 105 -9.10 -15.81 9.78
C GLN A 105 -8.03 -16.35 10.73
N ARG A 106 -6.76 -16.35 10.30
CA ARG A 106 -5.64 -16.97 11.04
C ARG A 106 -4.37 -16.14 10.86
N LEU A 107 -3.55 -16.09 11.91
CA LEU A 107 -2.29 -15.37 11.98
C LEU A 107 -1.20 -16.25 12.63
N ALA A 108 0.00 -16.26 12.07
CA ALA A 108 1.15 -16.92 12.66
C ALA A 108 1.62 -16.16 13.93
N SER A 109 2.03 -16.90 14.95
CA SER A 109 2.51 -16.33 16.22
C SER A 109 3.87 -15.64 16.06
N ARG A 110 4.73 -16.16 15.17
CA ARG A 110 5.95 -15.55 14.65
C ARG A 110 5.96 -15.67 13.13
N TYR A 111 6.63 -14.75 12.44
CA TYR A 111 6.89 -14.79 10.99
C TYR A 111 8.33 -15.22 10.68
N GLN A 112 9.20 -15.24 11.69
CA GLN A 112 10.59 -15.71 11.60
C GLN A 112 10.93 -16.68 12.75
N ASP A 113 11.98 -17.48 12.59
CA ASP A 113 12.57 -18.22 13.71
C ASP A 113 13.36 -17.29 14.66
N GLU A 114 13.68 -17.79 15.85
CA GLU A 114 14.32 -16.98 16.90
C GLU A 114 15.72 -16.46 16.53
N ASN A 115 16.36 -17.06 15.52
CA ASN A 115 17.67 -16.64 15.00
C ASN A 115 17.59 -15.73 13.76
N GLY A 116 16.39 -15.43 13.24
CA GLY A 116 16.21 -14.59 12.04
C GLY A 116 16.84 -15.19 10.77
N ARG A 117 16.70 -16.50 10.58
CA ARG A 117 17.27 -17.29 9.47
C ARG A 117 16.21 -17.89 8.55
N VAL A 118 15.07 -18.30 9.13
CA VAL A 118 13.93 -18.87 8.41
C VAL A 118 12.76 -17.91 8.53
N PHE A 119 12.18 -17.57 7.38
CA PHE A 119 11.05 -16.64 7.26
C PHE A 119 9.90 -17.32 6.53
N ILE A 120 8.68 -16.99 6.93
CA ILE A 120 7.45 -17.29 6.18
C ILE A 120 6.88 -15.98 5.62
N VAL A 121 6.05 -16.04 4.57
CA VAL A 121 5.41 -14.87 3.91
C VAL A 121 3.99 -15.24 3.44
N GLY A 122 3.08 -14.25 3.31
CA GLY A 122 1.75 -14.44 2.71
C GLY A 122 0.86 -15.44 3.47
N ASP A 123 0.15 -16.31 2.75
CA ASP A 123 -0.78 -17.31 3.32
C ASP A 123 -0.15 -18.26 4.36
N ALA A 124 1.19 -18.41 4.39
CA ALA A 124 1.88 -19.13 5.46
C ALA A 124 1.91 -18.35 6.79
N CYS A 125 1.85 -17.01 6.70
CA CYS A 125 1.83 -16.06 7.81
C CYS A 125 0.42 -15.66 8.24
N HIS A 126 -0.49 -15.43 7.30
CA HIS A 126 -1.84 -14.95 7.58
C HIS A 126 -2.83 -15.42 6.51
N THR A 127 -4.01 -15.87 6.94
CA THR A 127 -5.15 -16.11 6.06
C THR A 127 -6.31 -15.27 6.56
N HIS A 128 -7.07 -14.64 5.67
CA HIS A 128 -8.16 -13.75 6.04
C HIS A 128 -9.30 -13.83 5.03
N SER A 129 -10.43 -13.22 5.37
CA SER A 129 -11.64 -13.20 4.53
C SER A 129 -11.36 -12.60 3.13
N PRO A 130 -12.07 -13.02 2.06
CA PRO A 130 -11.78 -12.58 0.69
C PRO A 130 -12.44 -11.22 0.35
N HIS A 131 -13.34 -10.72 1.21
CA HIS A 131 -14.18 -9.54 1.00
C HIS A 131 -13.42 -8.28 0.52
N ALA A 132 -12.16 -8.10 0.93
CA ALA A 132 -11.32 -6.96 0.54
C ALA A 132 -10.23 -7.29 -0.50
N GLY A 133 -10.22 -8.49 -1.08
CA GLY A 133 -9.28 -8.89 -2.13
C GLY A 133 -7.79 -8.93 -1.72
N GLN A 134 -7.49 -8.99 -0.42
CA GLN A 134 -6.13 -8.69 0.07
C GLN A 134 -5.09 -9.81 -0.05
N GLY A 135 -5.45 -11.09 -0.14
CA GLY A 135 -4.51 -12.19 0.14
C GLY A 135 -3.21 -12.11 -0.67
N MET A 136 -3.33 -12.11 -2.00
CA MET A 136 -2.18 -11.96 -2.90
C MET A 136 -1.45 -10.61 -2.73
N ASN A 137 -2.18 -9.52 -2.52
CA ASN A 137 -1.60 -8.18 -2.37
C ASN A 137 -0.76 -8.06 -1.08
N ALA A 138 -1.27 -8.60 0.03
CA ALA A 138 -0.59 -8.67 1.30
C ALA A 138 0.63 -9.61 1.24
N ALA A 139 0.50 -10.77 0.59
CA ALA A 139 1.60 -11.72 0.39
C ALA A 139 2.76 -11.12 -0.44
N ILE A 140 2.45 -10.41 -1.54
CA ILE A 140 3.45 -9.69 -2.33
C ILE A 140 4.10 -8.58 -1.50
N SER A 141 3.31 -7.85 -0.70
CA SER A 141 3.82 -6.79 0.18
C SER A 141 4.73 -7.32 1.30
N ASP A 142 4.47 -8.52 1.82
CA ASP A 142 5.34 -9.19 2.79
C ASP A 142 6.69 -9.53 2.17
N ALA A 143 6.67 -10.17 0.99
CA ALA A 143 7.89 -10.54 0.27
C ALA A 143 8.69 -9.31 -0.17
N HIS A 144 8.03 -8.24 -0.59
CA HIS A 144 8.65 -6.95 -0.93
C HIS A 144 9.31 -6.30 0.29
N ASN A 145 8.64 -6.30 1.44
CA ASN A 145 9.19 -5.76 2.69
C ASN A 145 10.43 -6.53 3.18
N LEU A 146 10.41 -7.86 3.07
CA LEU A 146 11.53 -8.71 3.50
C LEU A 146 12.72 -8.67 2.53
N SER A 147 12.48 -8.59 1.21
CA SER A 147 13.51 -8.80 0.19
C SER A 147 14.66 -7.79 0.28
N TRP A 148 14.36 -6.50 0.43
CA TRP A 148 15.40 -5.48 0.53
C TRP A 148 16.20 -5.59 1.84
N LYS A 149 15.55 -5.97 2.94
CA LYS A 149 16.19 -6.20 4.24
C LYS A 149 17.20 -7.35 4.16
N LEU A 150 16.83 -8.45 3.49
CA LEU A 150 17.72 -9.57 3.21
C LEU A 150 18.93 -9.12 2.36
N VAL A 151 18.71 -8.37 1.27
CA VAL A 151 19.81 -7.85 0.43
C VAL A 151 20.77 -6.97 1.24
N HIS A 152 20.24 -6.10 2.11
CA HIS A 152 21.06 -5.22 2.94
C HIS A 152 21.91 -5.98 3.96
N VAL A 153 21.36 -7.01 4.61
CA VAL A 153 22.14 -7.83 5.56
C VAL A 153 23.14 -8.73 4.83
N LEU A 154 22.76 -9.36 3.72
CA LEU A 154 23.65 -10.24 2.94
C LEU A 154 24.84 -9.48 2.31
N LYS A 155 24.67 -8.20 1.96
CA LYS A 155 25.76 -7.33 1.49
C LYS A 155 26.55 -6.64 2.61
N GLY A 156 26.23 -6.86 3.89
CA GLY A 156 26.86 -6.17 5.02
C GLY A 156 26.55 -4.68 5.09
N TRP A 157 25.47 -4.24 4.43
CA TRP A 157 25.02 -2.85 4.39
C TRP A 157 24.17 -2.48 5.61
N GLY A 158 23.35 -3.43 6.08
CA GLY A 158 22.52 -3.34 7.28
C GLY A 158 22.93 -4.34 8.35
N ILE A 159 22.54 -4.06 9.61
CA ILE A 159 22.73 -4.96 10.75
C ILE A 159 21.67 -6.08 10.76
N THR A 160 21.95 -7.21 11.42
CA THR A 160 21.02 -8.35 11.49
C THR A 160 19.66 -8.02 12.11
N ASP A 161 19.63 -7.05 13.04
CA ASP A 161 18.38 -6.59 13.66
C ASP A 161 17.41 -5.94 12.66
N LEU A 162 17.89 -5.49 11.49
CA LEU A 162 17.04 -5.04 10.39
C LEU A 162 16.04 -6.13 9.96
N LEU A 163 16.42 -7.41 9.99
CA LEU A 163 15.51 -8.50 9.64
C LEU A 163 14.37 -8.65 10.64
N ARG A 164 14.60 -8.33 11.92
CA ARG A 164 13.56 -8.43 12.96
C ARG A 164 12.37 -7.53 12.67
N THR A 165 12.62 -6.38 12.02
CA THR A 165 11.59 -5.41 11.63
C THR A 165 10.58 -5.97 10.62
N TYR A 166 10.91 -7.05 9.90
CA TYR A 166 9.94 -7.70 9.00
C TYR A 166 8.71 -8.19 9.78
N GLU A 167 8.92 -8.86 10.93
CA GLU A 167 7.81 -9.37 11.74
C GLU A 167 7.02 -8.24 12.40
N SER A 168 7.68 -7.26 13.02
CA SER A 168 6.99 -6.14 13.70
C SER A 168 6.14 -5.32 12.72
N GLU A 169 6.69 -4.99 11.55
CA GLU A 169 6.00 -4.25 10.49
C GLU A 169 4.85 -5.05 9.85
N ARG A 170 5.11 -6.29 9.42
CA ARG A 170 4.15 -7.05 8.59
C ARG A 170 3.13 -7.85 9.39
N ARG A 171 3.48 -8.38 10.55
CA ARG A 171 2.51 -8.99 11.48
C ARG A 171 1.60 -7.93 12.10
N GLY A 172 2.12 -6.72 12.35
CA GLY A 172 1.32 -5.56 12.77
C GLY A 172 0.25 -5.19 11.73
N PHE A 173 0.63 -5.09 10.46
CA PHE A 173 -0.31 -4.89 9.34
C PHE A 173 -1.37 -6.01 9.27
N ALA A 174 -0.97 -7.29 9.35
CA ALA A 174 -1.90 -8.41 9.25
C ALA A 174 -2.91 -8.46 10.42
N SER A 175 -2.51 -8.07 11.63
CA SER A 175 -3.45 -7.91 12.77
C SER A 175 -4.51 -6.84 12.47
N GLN A 176 -4.08 -5.65 12.04
CA GLN A 176 -4.98 -4.54 11.69
C GLN A 176 -5.94 -4.91 10.55
N LEU A 177 -5.49 -5.75 9.60
CA LEU A 177 -6.33 -6.25 8.50
C LEU A 177 -7.41 -7.23 8.98
N ILE A 178 -7.08 -8.12 9.92
CA ILE A 178 -8.05 -9.03 10.54
C ILE A 178 -9.08 -8.24 11.35
N GLU A 179 -8.63 -7.33 12.22
CA GLU A 179 -9.50 -6.44 13.01
C GLU A 179 -10.43 -5.59 12.12
N LEU A 180 -9.94 -5.14 10.97
CA LEU A 180 -10.75 -4.41 9.98
C LEU A 180 -11.82 -5.32 9.35
N HIS A 181 -11.47 -6.54 8.95
CA HIS A 181 -12.44 -7.49 8.38
C HIS A 181 -13.52 -7.88 9.38
N GLU A 182 -13.17 -8.08 10.65
CA GLU A 182 -14.13 -8.34 11.72
C GLU A 182 -15.15 -7.20 11.84
N ARG A 183 -14.68 -5.95 11.93
CA ARG A 183 -15.56 -4.76 11.99
C ARG A 183 -16.45 -4.60 10.75
N ILE A 184 -15.91 -4.85 9.55
CA ILE A 184 -16.71 -4.83 8.32
C ILE A 184 -17.80 -5.90 8.36
N ALA A 185 -17.47 -7.12 8.79
CA ALA A 185 -18.43 -8.22 8.91
C ALA A 185 -19.53 -7.93 9.95
N GLU A 186 -19.19 -7.32 11.09
CA GLU A 186 -20.14 -6.89 12.11
C GLU A 186 -21.15 -5.87 11.57
N VAL A 187 -20.68 -4.82 10.89
CA VAL A 187 -21.58 -3.80 10.32
C VAL A 187 -22.42 -4.37 9.19
N MET A 188 -21.85 -5.19 8.30
CA MET A 188 -22.63 -5.91 7.30
C MET A 188 -23.68 -6.83 7.94
N SER A 189 -23.43 -7.40 9.12
CA SER A 189 -24.40 -8.23 9.85
C SER A 189 -25.49 -7.45 10.61
N GLY A 190 -25.50 -6.12 10.55
CA GLY A 190 -26.48 -5.28 11.25
C GLY A 190 -26.36 -5.29 12.78
N LYS A 191 -25.36 -5.97 13.36
CA LYS A 191 -25.11 -6.03 14.81
C LYS A 191 -24.66 -4.69 15.39
N VAL A 192 -24.09 -3.82 14.57
CA VAL A 192 -23.57 -2.50 14.95
C VAL A 192 -24.27 -1.42 14.14
N LYS A 193 -24.70 -0.33 14.79
CA LYS A 193 -25.29 0.83 14.11
C LYS A 193 -24.22 1.61 13.35
N GLY A 194 -24.32 1.62 12.03
CA GLY A 194 -23.51 2.44 11.13
C GLY A 194 -23.84 2.12 9.68
N THR A 195 -23.53 3.02 8.76
CA THR A 195 -23.59 2.76 7.32
C THR A 195 -22.31 2.02 6.88
N SER A 196 -22.47 0.88 6.21
CA SER A 196 -21.35 0.10 5.68
C SER A 196 -20.49 0.91 4.69
N SER A 197 -21.11 1.85 3.96
CA SER A 197 -20.42 2.82 3.09
C SER A 197 -19.32 3.57 3.80
N ASP A 198 -19.57 4.04 5.02
CA ASP A 198 -18.67 4.98 5.69
C ASP A 198 -17.41 4.24 6.15
N LEU A 199 -17.54 3.04 6.71
CA LEU A 199 -16.39 2.21 7.05
C LEU A 199 -15.61 1.78 5.81
N ILE A 200 -16.28 1.39 4.72
CA ILE A 200 -15.60 1.05 3.47
C ILE A 200 -14.80 2.25 2.92
N VAL A 201 -15.38 3.45 2.92
CA VAL A 201 -14.72 4.68 2.46
C VAL A 201 -13.55 5.07 3.37
N HIS A 202 -13.69 5.00 4.69
CA HIS A 202 -12.60 5.32 5.62
C HIS A 202 -11.46 4.29 5.56
N SER A 203 -11.78 3.04 5.29
CA SER A 203 -10.80 1.94 5.20
C SER A 203 -10.21 1.74 3.81
N ILE A 204 -10.70 2.43 2.78
CA ILE A 204 -10.28 2.25 1.38
C ILE A 204 -8.76 2.39 1.20
N LYS A 205 -8.11 3.33 1.91
CA LYS A 205 -6.65 3.51 1.83
C LYS A 205 -5.89 2.29 2.31
N PHE A 206 -6.35 1.68 3.41
CA PHE A 206 -5.75 0.50 4.01
C PHE A 206 -5.97 -0.74 3.13
N VAL A 207 -7.19 -0.92 2.62
CA VAL A 207 -7.53 -1.97 1.64
C VAL A 207 -6.75 -1.80 0.33
N CYS A 208 -6.49 -0.60 -0.15
CA CYS A 208 -5.62 -0.38 -1.31
C CYS A 208 -4.11 -0.54 -0.99
N GLY A 209 -3.72 -0.94 0.22
CA GLY A 209 -2.32 -1.05 0.66
C GLY A 209 -1.59 0.30 0.78
N THR A 210 -2.30 1.42 0.62
CA THR A 210 -1.72 2.77 0.57
C THR A 210 -1.70 3.51 1.91
N GLY A 211 -2.46 3.03 2.90
CA GLY A 211 -2.58 3.60 4.24
C GLY A 211 -1.87 2.79 5.32
N ILE A 212 -0.83 2.04 4.95
CA ILE A 212 0.02 1.31 5.92
C ILE A 212 1.02 2.30 6.50
N GLN A 213 1.07 2.40 7.83
CA GLN A 213 2.08 3.18 8.55
C GLN A 213 2.89 2.27 9.48
N TYR A 214 4.21 2.23 9.27
CA TYR A 214 5.15 1.51 10.14
C TYR A 214 5.69 2.40 11.27
N THR A 215 6.05 1.77 12.39
CA THR A 215 6.45 2.46 13.63
C THR A 215 7.67 1.84 14.33
N ASP A 216 8.35 0.86 13.71
CA ASP A 216 9.53 0.23 14.30
C ASP A 216 10.72 1.21 14.35
N PRO A 217 11.26 1.54 15.52
CA PRO A 217 12.31 2.56 15.66
C PRO A 217 13.65 2.17 15.01
N THR A 218 13.82 0.91 14.60
CA THR A 218 15.01 0.44 13.87
C THR A 218 15.05 0.99 12.44
N THR A 219 13.88 1.24 11.84
CA THR A 219 13.72 1.73 10.46
C THR A 219 13.04 3.11 10.39
N ILE A 220 12.32 3.51 11.44
CA ILE A 220 11.44 4.69 11.46
C ILE A 220 11.85 5.70 12.54
N ASP A 221 12.36 6.87 12.14
CA ASP A 221 12.53 8.04 13.02
C ASP A 221 11.45 9.09 12.74
N SER A 222 10.50 9.25 13.66
CA SER A 222 9.39 10.21 13.56
C SER A 222 9.66 11.58 14.20
N SER A 223 10.87 11.80 14.75
CA SER A 223 11.23 13.00 15.54
C SER A 223 10.98 14.33 14.84
N ASN A 224 11.10 14.35 13.51
CA ASN A 224 11.07 15.56 12.68
C ASN A 224 9.85 15.68 11.76
N GLN A 225 8.76 14.91 11.99
CA GLN A 225 7.53 14.93 11.18
C GLN A 225 7.00 16.34 10.87
N SER A 226 7.13 17.28 11.81
CA SER A 226 6.65 18.66 11.67
C SER A 226 7.33 19.48 10.56
N LEU A 227 8.47 19.04 10.02
CA LEU A 227 9.16 19.70 8.91
C LEU A 227 8.45 19.50 7.57
N ALA A 228 7.78 18.35 7.39
CA ALA A 228 7.06 17.97 6.18
C ALA A 228 5.80 17.15 6.56
N PRO A 229 4.76 17.77 7.15
CA PRO A 229 3.63 17.04 7.72
C PRO A 229 2.76 16.28 6.70
N GLY A 230 2.93 16.53 5.40
CA GLY A 230 2.28 15.75 4.33
C GLY A 230 3.12 14.57 3.80
N ILE A 231 4.35 14.41 4.27
CA ILE A 231 5.16 13.19 4.10
C ILE A 231 5.08 12.45 5.43
N VAL A 232 4.04 11.64 5.62
CA VAL A 232 3.81 10.92 6.88
C VAL A 232 4.89 9.85 7.05
N ILE A 233 5.69 9.97 8.11
CA ILE A 233 6.80 9.08 8.41
C ILE A 233 6.21 7.71 8.80
N GLY A 234 6.72 6.65 8.17
CA GLY A 234 6.21 5.30 8.28
C GLY A 234 5.24 4.91 7.17
N GLU A 235 4.63 5.87 6.46
CA GLU A 235 3.85 5.60 5.25
C GLU A 235 4.75 5.52 4.00
N ARG A 236 4.18 5.03 2.89
CA ARG A 236 4.82 5.14 1.56
C ARG A 236 5.02 6.62 1.17
N PHE A 237 6.01 6.89 0.32
CA PHE A 237 6.21 8.25 -0.19
C PHE A 237 4.95 8.76 -0.92
N PRO A 238 4.49 10.01 -0.66
CA PRO A 238 3.30 10.57 -1.30
C PRO A 238 3.53 10.81 -2.80
N HIS A 239 2.51 10.51 -3.60
CA HIS A 239 2.50 10.77 -5.04
C HIS A 239 2.28 12.27 -5.28
N GLN A 240 3.17 12.89 -6.05
CA GLN A 240 3.02 14.20 -6.69
C GLN A 240 3.63 14.13 -8.09
N VAL A 241 3.14 14.99 -8.99
CA VAL A 241 3.76 15.19 -10.30
C VAL A 241 4.80 16.31 -10.20
N ILE A 242 6.01 16.01 -10.66
CA ILE A 242 7.17 16.92 -10.66
C ILE A 242 7.79 16.93 -12.06
N LEU A 243 8.47 18.01 -12.43
CA LEU A 243 9.09 18.13 -13.75
C LEU A 243 10.59 17.92 -13.65
N ARG A 244 11.19 17.04 -14.45
CA ARG A 244 12.65 16.93 -14.53
C ARG A 244 13.24 18.22 -15.11
N THR A 245 14.17 18.86 -14.42
CA THR A 245 14.64 20.21 -14.77
C THR A 245 15.41 20.28 -16.10
N ALA A 246 15.97 19.16 -16.57
CA ALA A 246 16.77 19.14 -17.80
C ALA A 246 15.94 19.20 -19.11
N ASP A 247 14.69 18.72 -19.09
CA ASP A 247 13.83 18.58 -20.27
C ASP A 247 12.34 18.89 -20.00
N PHE A 248 12.01 19.33 -18.78
CA PHE A 248 10.66 19.62 -18.27
C PHE A 248 9.67 18.47 -18.37
N ARG A 249 10.13 17.23 -18.57
CA ARG A 249 9.29 16.05 -18.62
C ARG A 249 8.64 15.80 -17.26
N ALA A 250 7.32 15.66 -17.23
CA ALA A 250 6.61 15.24 -16.03
C ALA A 250 7.02 13.83 -15.59
N SER A 251 7.05 13.61 -14.27
CA SER A 251 7.35 12.33 -13.64
C SER A 251 6.60 12.22 -12.32
N SER A 252 6.23 11.00 -11.93
CA SER A 252 5.68 10.74 -10.60
C SER A 252 6.80 10.70 -9.57
N THR A 253 6.58 11.25 -8.38
CA THR A 253 7.49 11.03 -7.24
C THR A 253 7.64 9.56 -6.87
N LEU A 254 6.69 8.69 -7.25
CA LEU A 254 6.81 7.24 -7.06
C LEU A 254 7.86 6.62 -8.00
N ASP A 255 8.09 7.21 -9.18
CA ASP A 255 9.10 6.73 -10.15
C ASP A 255 10.55 6.94 -9.66
N LEU A 256 10.73 7.82 -8.67
CA LEU A 256 11.99 7.99 -7.93
C LEU A 256 12.26 6.80 -7.01
N CYS A 257 11.20 6.16 -6.50
CA CYS A 257 11.24 5.09 -5.50
C CYS A 257 11.25 3.70 -6.13
N LYS A 258 12.10 3.49 -7.14
CA LYS A 258 12.30 2.17 -7.77
C LYS A 258 12.71 1.13 -6.74
N SER A 259 12.20 -0.09 -6.90
CA SER A 259 12.53 -1.25 -6.05
C SER A 259 13.86 -1.87 -6.46
N ASP A 260 14.95 -1.12 -6.30
CA ASP A 260 16.33 -1.49 -6.66
C ASP A 260 17.21 -1.81 -5.44
N ASN A 261 16.63 -1.80 -4.23
CA ASN A 261 17.29 -1.94 -2.93
C ASN A 261 18.22 -0.76 -2.53
N ILE A 262 18.13 0.38 -3.22
CA ILE A 262 18.92 1.59 -2.92
C ILE A 262 18.01 2.59 -2.18
N TYR A 263 18.44 3.07 -1.01
CA TYR A 263 17.73 4.11 -0.28
C TYR A 263 17.67 5.42 -1.07
N LYS A 264 16.50 6.07 -1.09
CA LYS A 264 16.29 7.34 -1.79
C LYS A 264 16.35 8.49 -0.79
N ILE A 265 17.19 9.48 -1.07
CA ILE A 265 17.32 10.71 -0.29
C ILE A 265 16.73 11.84 -1.14
N VAL A 266 15.48 12.22 -0.85
CA VAL A 266 14.77 13.29 -1.54
C VAL A 266 14.98 14.62 -0.80
N VAL A 267 15.79 15.50 -1.38
CA VAL A 267 16.08 16.83 -0.81
C VAL A 267 15.13 17.86 -1.40
N LEU A 268 14.25 18.39 -0.55
CA LEU A 268 13.40 19.52 -0.88
C LEU A 268 14.23 20.80 -0.72
N THR A 269 14.79 21.32 -1.80
CA THR A 269 15.81 22.38 -1.74
C THR A 269 15.27 23.77 -1.40
N GLY A 270 13.96 23.98 -1.58
CA GLY A 270 13.36 25.30 -1.68
C GLY A 270 13.79 25.94 -3.00
N ASP A 271 13.90 27.26 -3.02
CA ASP A 271 14.58 27.98 -4.10
C ASP A 271 16.08 28.08 -3.78
N PRO A 272 16.95 27.34 -4.50
CA PRO A 272 18.39 27.34 -4.23
C PRO A 272 19.10 28.61 -4.70
N LYS A 273 18.42 29.53 -5.41
CA LYS A 273 19.01 30.83 -5.80
C LYS A 273 19.13 31.81 -4.65
N HIS A 274 18.33 31.66 -3.59
CA HIS A 274 18.47 32.46 -2.38
C HIS A 274 19.80 32.13 -1.67
N ALA A 275 20.69 33.11 -1.54
CA ALA A 275 22.05 32.91 -1.02
C ALA A 275 22.12 32.17 0.33
N THR A 276 21.21 32.47 1.27
CA THR A 276 21.12 31.78 2.57
C THR A 276 20.65 30.34 2.46
N GLN A 277 19.85 30.00 1.44
CA GLN A 277 19.42 28.64 1.15
C GLN A 277 20.53 27.88 0.42
N ARG A 278 21.18 28.49 -0.58
CA ARG A 278 22.37 27.94 -1.25
C ARG A 278 23.44 27.55 -0.23
N GLN A 279 23.76 28.41 0.74
CA GLN A 279 24.76 28.13 1.76
C GLN A 279 24.42 26.87 2.60
N LYS A 280 23.13 26.67 2.95
CA LYS A 280 22.69 25.44 3.64
C LYS A 280 22.82 24.21 2.75
N LEU A 281 22.44 24.32 1.47
CA LEU A 281 22.53 23.21 0.51
C LEU A 281 23.98 22.81 0.27
N GLU A 282 24.92 23.76 0.21
CA GLU A 282 26.36 23.49 0.16
C GLU A 282 26.86 22.75 1.41
N GLN A 283 26.40 23.14 2.61
CA GLN A 283 26.76 22.47 3.87
C GLN A 283 26.20 21.04 3.94
N VAL A 284 24.90 20.87 3.67
CA VAL A 284 24.23 19.57 3.64
C VAL A 284 24.86 18.67 2.58
N GLY A 285 25.10 19.20 1.38
CA GLY A 285 25.71 18.47 0.27
C GLY A 285 27.12 17.99 0.57
N LYS A 286 27.97 18.81 1.19
CA LYS A 286 29.32 18.38 1.63
C LYS A 286 29.25 17.20 2.61
N SER A 287 28.43 17.32 3.65
CA SER A 287 28.25 16.25 4.64
C SER A 287 27.66 14.98 4.02
N LEU A 288 26.63 15.11 3.20
CA LEU A 288 25.94 13.97 2.58
C LEU A 288 26.83 13.25 1.56
N ASN A 289 27.52 14.00 0.70
CA ASN A 289 28.35 13.41 -0.35
C ASN A 289 29.58 12.69 0.24
N TYR A 290 30.12 13.15 1.37
CA TYR A 290 31.16 12.42 2.11
C TYR A 290 30.70 11.00 2.49
N TRP A 291 29.52 10.86 3.12
CA TRP A 291 28.97 9.55 3.47
C TRP A 291 28.60 8.72 2.25
N ARG A 292 27.98 9.34 1.23
CA ARG A 292 27.56 8.66 -0.01
C ARG A 292 28.73 8.10 -0.80
N LEU A 293 29.85 8.83 -0.89
CA LEU A 293 31.04 8.37 -1.62
C LEU A 293 31.72 7.15 -0.95
N GLN A 294 31.52 6.93 0.35
CA GLN A 294 31.95 5.70 1.02
C GLN A 294 31.03 4.51 0.77
N ARG A 295 29.79 4.74 0.31
CA ARG A 295 28.75 3.73 0.10
C ARG A 295 27.89 4.04 -1.14
N PRO A 296 28.49 4.11 -2.35
CA PRO A 296 27.82 4.61 -3.55
C PRO A 296 26.61 3.77 -3.97
N ASP A 297 26.65 2.46 -3.71
CA ASP A 297 25.61 1.50 -4.12
C ASP A 297 24.39 1.45 -3.19
N ILE A 298 24.36 2.28 -2.13
CA ILE A 298 23.32 2.23 -1.08
C ILE A 298 22.39 3.44 -1.11
N PHE A 299 22.86 4.60 -1.60
CA PHE A 299 22.11 5.86 -1.51
C PHE A 299 22.05 6.60 -2.86
N GLN A 300 20.83 6.88 -3.31
CA GLN A 300 20.55 7.74 -4.46
C GLN A 300 19.94 9.06 -3.99
N VAL A 301 20.50 10.17 -4.45
CA VAL A 301 20.04 11.52 -4.11
C VAL A 301 19.17 12.06 -5.24
N TYR A 302 18.00 12.57 -4.88
CA TYR A 302 17.10 13.33 -5.74
C TYR A 302 16.84 14.70 -5.13
N THR A 303 16.64 15.73 -5.95
CA THR A 303 16.35 17.07 -5.46
C THR A 303 15.14 17.65 -6.15
N ILE A 304 14.21 18.23 -5.38
CA ILE A 304 13.03 18.92 -5.90
C ILE A 304 13.14 20.39 -5.49
N MET A 305 13.17 21.28 -6.47
CA MET A 305 13.24 22.74 -6.28
C MET A 305 11.84 23.35 -6.29
N SER A 306 11.63 24.43 -5.55
CA SER A 306 10.39 25.24 -5.61
C SER A 306 10.45 26.38 -6.64
N THR A 307 11.54 26.47 -7.40
CA THR A 307 11.74 27.45 -8.48
C THR A 307 10.87 27.11 -9.70
N LYS A 308 10.53 28.11 -10.52
CA LYS A 308 9.69 27.94 -11.73
C LYS A 308 10.50 27.59 -12.97
N LYS A 309 9.94 26.77 -13.87
CA LYS A 309 10.67 26.20 -15.03
C LYS A 309 11.25 27.24 -15.98
N GLU A 310 10.63 28.42 -16.05
CA GLU A 310 11.07 29.56 -16.87
C GLU A 310 12.35 30.23 -16.32
N THR A 311 12.75 29.89 -15.09
CA THR A 311 13.90 30.50 -14.42
C THR A 311 14.86 29.50 -13.80
N GLY A 312 14.41 28.31 -13.39
CA GLY A 312 15.23 27.30 -12.72
C GLY A 312 16.10 26.51 -13.69
N SER A 313 17.37 26.34 -13.33
CA SER A 313 18.30 25.42 -13.98
C SER A 313 18.68 24.30 -13.02
N TYR A 314 18.96 23.09 -13.51
CA TYR A 314 19.48 22.04 -12.66
C TYR A 314 20.83 22.43 -12.03
N THR A 315 21.61 23.30 -12.68
CA THR A 315 22.88 23.83 -12.15
C THR A 315 22.70 24.75 -10.93
N ASP A 316 21.49 25.20 -10.63
CA ASP A 316 21.19 25.99 -9.42
C ASP A 316 21.32 25.15 -8.14
N VAL A 317 21.28 23.81 -8.26
CA VAL A 317 21.59 22.86 -7.18
C VAL A 317 23.10 22.61 -7.09
N PRO A 318 23.71 22.62 -5.88
CA PRO A 318 25.10 22.22 -5.68
C PRO A 318 25.41 20.84 -6.28
N GLU A 319 26.59 20.68 -6.89
CA GLU A 319 27.03 19.42 -7.51
C GLU A 319 27.01 18.24 -6.53
N SER A 320 27.33 18.47 -5.26
CA SER A 320 27.26 17.49 -4.18
C SER A 320 25.84 16.96 -3.87
N LEU A 321 24.80 17.66 -4.32
CA LEU A 321 23.39 17.25 -4.27
C LEU A 321 22.82 16.92 -5.66
N ARG A 322 23.62 17.04 -6.72
CA ARG A 322 23.25 16.77 -8.11
C ARG A 322 24.20 15.74 -8.72
N PRO A 323 24.04 14.43 -8.40
CA PRO A 323 24.87 13.37 -8.99
C PRO A 323 24.80 13.35 -10.52
N TYR A 324 23.65 13.67 -11.10
CA TYR A 324 23.47 13.81 -12.54
C TYR A 324 22.33 14.81 -12.86
N TRP A 325 22.11 15.15 -14.12
CA TRP A 325 21.05 16.11 -14.49
C TRP A 325 19.63 15.53 -14.37
N ASP A 326 19.49 14.21 -14.39
CA ASP A 326 18.20 13.52 -14.30
C ASP A 326 17.68 13.38 -12.86
N THR A 327 18.52 13.67 -11.86
CA THR A 327 18.15 13.62 -10.45
C THR A 327 17.55 14.93 -9.91
N VAL A 328 17.40 15.94 -10.77
CA VAL A 328 16.91 17.28 -10.38
C VAL A 328 15.55 17.56 -10.99
N PHE A 329 14.63 18.01 -10.15
CA PHE A 329 13.23 18.22 -10.47
C PHE A 329 12.74 19.59 -9.97
N LEU A 330 11.61 20.03 -10.51
CA LEU A 330 10.87 21.25 -10.17
C LEU A 330 9.48 20.87 -9.65
N ASP A 331 9.01 21.60 -8.65
CA ASP A 331 7.59 21.67 -8.29
C ASP A 331 6.88 22.74 -9.11
N ASP A 332 6.54 22.39 -10.35
CA ASP A 332 5.84 23.27 -11.27
C ASP A 332 4.85 22.51 -12.17
N VAL A 333 3.96 23.25 -12.84
CA VAL A 333 2.93 22.69 -13.73
C VAL A 333 3.55 22.33 -15.08
N SER A 334 3.27 21.11 -15.56
CA SER A 334 3.70 20.59 -16.87
C SER A 334 3.16 21.46 -18.01
N TYR A 335 3.86 21.43 -19.15
CA TYR A 335 3.35 22.01 -20.39
C TYR A 335 2.12 21.26 -20.93
N ALA A 336 1.96 19.97 -20.61
CA ALA A 336 0.74 19.24 -20.85
C ALA A 336 -0.18 19.36 -19.62
N GLU A 337 -1.20 20.21 -19.70
CA GLU A 337 -2.08 20.52 -18.55
C GLU A 337 -2.74 19.27 -17.93
N SER A 338 -2.99 18.23 -18.75
CA SER A 338 -3.52 16.94 -18.31
C SER A 338 -2.61 16.16 -17.36
N GLU A 339 -1.30 16.44 -17.33
CA GLU A 339 -0.34 15.84 -16.39
C GLU A 339 -0.34 16.57 -15.03
N GLY A 340 -0.76 17.83 -14.99
CA GLY A 340 -0.78 18.65 -13.77
C GLY A 340 0.60 19.06 -13.26
N GLY A 341 0.83 18.93 -11.94
CA GLY A 341 2.05 19.39 -11.26
C GLY A 341 1.85 20.63 -10.37
N GLY A 342 2.96 21.19 -9.87
CA GLY A 342 3.00 22.45 -9.11
C GLY A 342 2.34 22.44 -7.72
N LYS A 343 2.27 21.28 -7.07
CA LYS A 343 1.61 21.06 -5.76
C LYS A 343 2.46 20.32 -4.74
N ALA A 344 3.70 19.94 -5.07
CA ALA A 344 4.50 19.06 -4.22
C ALA A 344 4.83 19.68 -2.86
N TYR A 345 5.36 20.90 -2.82
CA TYR A 345 5.66 21.62 -1.57
C TYR A 345 4.40 21.89 -0.73
N GLN A 346 3.29 22.23 -1.39
CA GLN A 346 2.00 22.40 -0.73
C GLN A 346 1.51 21.08 -0.11
N SER A 347 1.54 19.99 -0.88
CA SER A 347 1.09 18.67 -0.45
C SER A 347 1.99 18.04 0.62
N PHE A 348 3.29 18.31 0.60
CA PHE A 348 4.23 17.87 1.64
C PHE A 348 4.17 18.75 2.89
N GLY A 349 3.52 19.92 2.81
CA GLY A 349 3.41 20.89 3.90
C GLY A 349 4.70 21.66 4.20
N THR A 350 5.63 21.71 3.24
CA THR A 350 6.97 22.31 3.36
C THR A 350 7.05 23.76 2.88
N ASP A 351 5.90 24.36 2.54
CA ASP A 351 5.85 25.69 1.94
C ASP A 351 6.41 26.80 2.87
N THR A 352 7.32 27.57 2.29
CA THR A 352 8.26 28.48 2.95
C THR A 352 7.59 29.65 3.70
N LEU A 353 6.34 29.99 3.36
CA LEU A 353 5.60 31.10 3.96
C LEU A 353 5.13 30.84 5.40
N ARG A 354 4.96 29.59 5.84
CA ARG A 354 4.45 29.29 7.20
C ARG A 354 5.52 29.34 8.30
N LEU A 355 6.77 28.98 8.01
CA LEU A 355 7.81 28.82 9.03
C LEU A 355 8.31 30.15 9.63
N TRP A 356 8.22 31.26 8.88
CA TRP A 356 8.68 32.58 9.34
C TRP A 356 7.85 33.20 10.50
N ARG A 357 6.61 32.73 10.75
CA ARG A 357 5.78 33.26 11.85
C ARG A 357 6.05 32.65 13.22
N ARG A 358 6.82 31.56 13.34
CA ARG A 358 7.09 30.88 14.63
C ARG A 358 8.53 30.96 15.15
N TRP A 359 9.51 31.35 14.33
CA TRP A 359 10.91 31.51 14.75
C TRP A 359 11.24 32.92 15.27
N ARG A 360 10.54 33.37 16.32
CA ARG A 360 11.01 34.46 17.20
C ARG A 360 11.16 33.95 18.63
N LYS A 361 12.43 33.88 19.06
CA LYS A 361 12.91 33.56 20.42
C LYS A 361 12.56 32.16 20.95
N ARG A 362 13.54 31.25 20.84
CA ARG A 362 14.12 30.58 22.02
C ARG A 362 15.58 30.19 21.72
N ARG A 363 16.50 30.66 22.57
CA ARG A 363 17.87 30.13 22.65
C ARG A 363 17.76 28.66 23.09
N PHE A 364 18.59 27.77 22.57
CA PHE A 364 19.42 26.88 23.42
C PHE A 364 20.51 26.21 22.59
N TRP A 365 21.76 26.56 22.87
CA TRP A 365 22.93 25.70 22.64
C TRP A 365 22.99 24.71 23.81
N LYS A 366 23.20 23.40 23.55
CA LYS A 366 24.10 22.49 24.31
C LYS A 366 23.86 20.99 23.99
N HIS A 367 24.95 20.29 23.68
CA HIS A 367 25.18 18.82 23.78
C HIS A 367 24.29 17.92 22.89
N CYS A 368 24.67 16.71 22.45
CA CYS A 368 25.93 15.93 22.48
C CYS A 368 26.43 15.75 21.01
N VAL A 369 27.54 15.12 20.62
CA VAL A 369 28.65 14.41 21.28
C VAL A 369 28.36 13.00 21.86
N LEU A 370 27.93 12.07 21.01
CA LEU A 370 28.48 10.71 20.83
C LEU A 370 27.92 10.08 19.55
#